data_AF-A0A2H0JX98-F1
#
_entry.id   AF-A0A2H0JX98-F1
#
_cell.length_a   1.000
_cell.length_b   1.000
_cell.length_c   1.000
_cell.angle_alpha   90.00
_cell.angle_beta   90.00
_cell.angle_gamma   90.00
#
_symmetry.space_group_name_H-M   'P 1'
#
loop_
_entity.id
_entity.type
_entity.pdbx_description
1 polymer ?
#
loop_
_entity_poly.entity_id
_entity_poly.type
_entity_poly.pdbx_seq_one_letter_code
_entity_poly.pdbx_strand_id
1 'polypeptide(L)'
;MKISSLDIRKHEFTVRFRGYDRDEVDAFLSLLSEQWQELMDEHRRATDRIREQELKLEHYQKVEEALEEALKTARTTSRETIEQAERRAEAMLDEAEAKAMSLTSEAEEERRRIRRETAGFRGRQQEIVAKMRAFLVSELEILGHFDAGDDTAPLRLMHSPEETRNEGEERDTGREEQSDESDEENTVEEPAWHVNDMYAEDPSDEITKIRRILDAMDDEEEENS
;
A
#
# COMPACT_ATOMS: atom_id res chain seq x y z
N MET A 1 -29.13 67.66 -5.81
CA MET A 1 -29.75 68.59 -4.83
C MET A 1 -30.51 69.68 -5.59
N LYS A 2 -31.32 70.51 -4.91
CA LYS A 2 -32.16 71.55 -5.56
C LYS A 2 -31.56 72.97 -5.58
N ILE A 3 -30.42 73.19 -4.93
CA ILE A 3 -29.74 74.50 -4.82
C ILE A 3 -28.22 74.25 -4.87
N SER A 4 -27.49 75.03 -5.66
CA SER A 4 -26.01 75.05 -5.72
C SER A 4 -25.42 76.29 -5.02
N SER A 5 -24.11 76.30 -4.78
CA SER A 5 -23.37 77.47 -4.29
C SER A 5 -23.58 78.72 -5.18
N LEU A 6 -23.64 78.51 -6.50
CA LEU A 6 -23.94 79.56 -7.48
C LEU A 6 -25.37 80.10 -7.34
N ASP A 7 -26.34 79.25 -6.99
CA ASP A 7 -27.73 79.65 -6.82
C ASP A 7 -27.92 80.44 -5.52
N ILE A 8 -27.23 80.07 -4.44
CA ILE A 8 -27.18 80.85 -3.17
C ILE A 8 -26.64 82.26 -3.45
N ARG A 9 -25.52 82.35 -4.18
CA ARG A 9 -24.84 83.63 -4.47
C ARG A 9 -25.59 84.52 -5.48
N LYS A 10 -26.53 83.97 -6.25
CA LYS A 10 -27.39 84.70 -7.19
C LYS A 10 -28.82 84.90 -6.69
N HIS A 11 -29.11 84.57 -5.44
CA HIS A 11 -30.48 84.65 -4.93
C HIS A 11 -30.86 86.08 -4.55
N GLU A 12 -31.79 86.68 -5.31
CA GLU A 12 -32.31 88.01 -4.99
C GLU A 12 -33.57 87.92 -4.12
N PHE A 13 -33.57 88.61 -2.98
CA PHE A 13 -34.72 88.73 -2.09
C PHE A 13 -35.64 89.89 -2.48
N THR A 14 -36.95 89.71 -2.32
CA THR A 14 -37.94 90.78 -2.56
C THR A 14 -37.89 91.84 -1.46
N VAL A 15 -37.62 93.10 -1.83
CA VAL A 15 -37.52 94.22 -0.89
C VAL A 15 -38.90 94.58 -0.32
N ARG A 16 -38.98 94.81 1.00
CA ARG A 16 -40.16 95.34 1.70
C ARG A 16 -39.77 96.44 2.68
N PHE A 17 -40.73 97.32 3.00
CA PHE A 17 -40.53 98.39 3.98
C PHE A 17 -40.27 97.80 5.39
N ARG A 18 -39.15 98.16 6.03
CA ARG A 18 -38.54 97.47 7.21
C ARG A 18 -38.09 96.03 6.93
N GLY A 19 -37.13 95.85 6.02
CA GLY A 19 -36.38 94.61 5.83
C GLY A 19 -35.01 94.61 6.54
N TYR A 20 -34.26 93.52 6.36
CA TYR A 20 -32.83 93.43 6.73
C TYR A 20 -31.96 94.35 5.85
N ASP A 21 -30.74 94.66 6.30
CA ASP A 21 -29.75 95.35 5.48
C ASP A 21 -29.33 94.45 4.30
N ARG A 22 -29.17 95.06 3.11
CA ARG A 22 -28.82 94.33 1.89
C ARG A 22 -27.35 93.96 1.88
N ASP A 23 -26.47 94.87 2.33
CA ASP A 23 -25.03 94.67 2.26
C ASP A 23 -24.58 93.57 3.24
N GLU A 24 -25.23 93.50 4.42
CA GLU A 24 -25.01 92.43 5.42
C GLU A 24 -25.53 91.07 4.91
N VAL A 25 -26.70 91.04 4.27
CA VAL A 25 -27.26 89.80 3.69
C VAL A 25 -26.42 89.30 2.51
N ASP A 26 -25.95 90.18 1.62
CA ASP A 26 -25.12 89.80 0.47
C ASP A 26 -23.72 89.31 0.91
N ALA A 27 -23.16 89.87 1.97
CA ALA A 27 -21.94 89.37 2.62
C ALA A 27 -22.16 87.98 3.24
N PHE A 28 -23.29 87.77 3.94
CA PHE A 28 -23.63 86.46 4.52
C PHE A 28 -23.89 85.40 3.43
N LEU A 29 -24.63 85.73 2.36
CA LEU A 29 -24.84 84.84 1.21
C LEU A 29 -23.52 84.46 0.54
N SER A 30 -22.56 85.39 0.45
CA SER A 30 -21.24 85.12 -0.11
C SER A 30 -20.48 84.10 0.73
N LEU A 31 -20.37 84.31 2.05
CA LEU A 31 -19.75 83.37 2.99
C LEU A 31 -20.45 82.00 2.99
N LEU A 32 -21.78 81.99 3.00
CA LEU A 32 -22.58 80.77 2.95
C LEU A 32 -22.36 80.01 1.64
N SER A 33 -22.23 80.70 0.50
CA SER A 33 -21.96 80.07 -0.80
C SER A 33 -20.59 79.39 -0.86
N GLU A 34 -19.58 79.97 -0.19
CA GLU A 34 -18.21 79.45 -0.11
C GLU A 34 -18.14 78.23 0.81
N GLN A 35 -18.72 78.32 2.01
CA GLN A 35 -18.85 77.19 2.94
C GLN A 35 -19.71 76.05 2.36
N TRP A 36 -20.76 76.36 1.60
CA TRP A 36 -21.55 75.35 0.89
C TRP A 36 -20.74 74.66 -0.22
N GLN A 37 -19.90 75.40 -0.94
CA GLN A 37 -19.01 74.82 -1.95
C GLN A 37 -17.99 73.88 -1.32
N GLU A 38 -17.33 74.30 -0.24
CA GLU A 38 -16.37 73.48 0.52
C GLU A 38 -17.02 72.18 1.01
N LEU A 39 -18.21 72.26 1.62
CA LEU A 39 -18.99 71.11 2.07
C LEU A 39 -19.37 70.16 0.91
N MET A 40 -19.74 70.69 -0.27
CA MET A 40 -20.03 69.86 -1.45
C MET A 40 -18.78 69.14 -1.97
N ASP A 41 -17.62 69.80 -1.97
CA ASP A 41 -16.36 69.21 -2.42
C ASP A 41 -15.82 68.19 -1.40
N GLU A 42 -16.03 68.39 -0.09
CA GLU A 42 -15.82 67.36 0.93
C GLU A 42 -16.76 66.17 0.77
N HIS A 43 -18.07 66.41 0.64
CA HIS A 43 -19.05 65.34 0.41
C HIS A 43 -18.70 64.50 -0.82
N ARG A 44 -18.30 65.14 -1.93
CA ARG A 44 -17.83 64.45 -3.13
C ARG A 44 -16.59 63.60 -2.86
N ARG A 45 -15.54 64.19 -2.24
CA ARG A 45 -14.31 63.47 -1.88
C ARG A 45 -14.57 62.29 -0.94
N ALA A 46 -15.51 62.42 0.01
CA ALA A 46 -15.93 61.33 0.88
C ALA A 46 -16.70 60.24 0.12
N THR A 47 -17.65 60.62 -0.75
CA THR A 47 -18.42 59.67 -1.58
C THR A 47 -17.51 58.87 -2.53
N ASP A 48 -16.53 59.54 -3.15
CA ASP A 48 -15.61 58.88 -4.08
C ASP A 48 -14.65 57.92 -3.34
N ARG A 49 -14.21 58.26 -2.11
CA ARG A 49 -13.46 57.34 -1.22
C ARG A 49 -14.29 56.14 -0.78
N ILE A 50 -15.57 56.34 -0.43
CA ILE A 50 -16.48 55.25 -0.05
C ILE A 50 -16.60 54.26 -1.20
N ARG A 51 -16.85 54.73 -2.43
CA ARG A 51 -16.89 53.88 -3.64
C ARG A 51 -15.57 53.12 -3.88
N GLU A 52 -14.43 53.77 -3.69
CA GLU A 52 -13.12 53.13 -3.83
C GLU A 52 -12.93 52.01 -2.78
N GLN A 53 -13.39 52.23 -1.55
CA GLN A 53 -13.35 51.24 -0.47
C GLN A 53 -14.34 50.08 -0.70
N GLU A 54 -15.55 50.37 -1.17
CA GLU A 54 -16.57 49.37 -1.57
C GLU A 54 -16.03 48.44 -2.67
N LEU A 55 -15.41 48.99 -3.71
CA LEU A 55 -14.78 48.20 -4.78
C LEU A 55 -13.62 47.33 -4.29
N LYS A 56 -12.82 47.82 -3.32
CA LYS A 56 -11.75 47.02 -2.69
C LYS A 56 -12.32 45.89 -1.83
N LEU A 57 -13.39 46.15 -1.07
CA LEU A 57 -14.08 45.12 -0.29
C LEU A 57 -14.68 44.04 -1.19
N GLU A 58 -15.36 44.41 -2.29
CA GLU A 58 -15.88 43.45 -3.28
C GLU A 58 -14.76 42.61 -3.91
N HIS A 59 -13.59 43.21 -4.19
CA HIS A 59 -12.42 42.48 -4.66
C HIS A 59 -11.89 41.50 -3.61
N TYR A 60 -11.72 41.93 -2.35
CA TYR A 60 -11.23 41.05 -1.29
C TYR A 60 -12.20 39.90 -1.00
N GLN A 61 -13.52 40.12 -1.01
CA GLN A 61 -14.53 39.06 -0.87
C GLN A 61 -14.40 38.00 -1.97
N LYS A 62 -14.17 38.40 -3.23
CA LYS A 62 -13.93 37.46 -4.34
C LYS A 62 -12.62 36.70 -4.21
N VAL A 63 -11.58 37.33 -3.64
CA VAL A 63 -10.29 36.67 -3.35
C VAL A 63 -10.45 35.68 -2.19
N GLU A 64 -11.21 36.02 -1.16
CA GLU A 64 -11.54 35.15 -0.02
C GLU A 64 -12.34 33.92 -0.46
N GLU A 65 -13.40 34.09 -1.26
CA GLU A 65 -14.20 33.00 -1.82
C GLU A 65 -13.35 32.04 -2.69
N ALA A 66 -12.50 32.58 -3.57
CA ALA A 66 -11.58 31.79 -4.38
C ALA A 66 -10.51 31.06 -3.54
N LEU A 67 -10.04 31.67 -2.45
CA LEU A 67 -9.09 31.04 -1.52
C LEU A 67 -9.76 29.91 -0.73
N GLU A 68 -11.01 30.09 -0.28
CA GLU A 68 -11.78 29.05 0.41
C GLU A 68 -12.04 27.86 -0.52
N GLU A 69 -12.46 28.11 -1.76
CA GLU A 69 -12.65 27.05 -2.77
C GLU A 69 -11.33 26.32 -3.07
N ALA A 70 -10.22 27.04 -3.23
CA ALA A 70 -8.90 26.45 -3.44
C ALA A 70 -8.44 25.59 -2.24
N LEU A 71 -8.61 26.08 -1.01
CA LEU A 71 -8.27 25.34 0.23
C LEU A 71 -9.14 24.10 0.41
N LYS A 72 -10.45 24.20 0.12
CA LYS A 72 -11.38 23.07 0.16
C LYS A 72 -11.00 22.03 -0.88
N THR A 73 -10.70 22.45 -2.12
CA THR A 73 -10.26 21.58 -3.20
C THR A 73 -8.95 20.88 -2.85
N ALA A 74 -7.95 21.61 -2.35
CA ALA A 74 -6.68 21.05 -1.91
C ALA A 74 -6.86 20.01 -0.78
N ARG A 75 -7.70 20.28 0.23
CA ARG A 75 -8.01 19.33 1.31
C ARG A 75 -8.68 18.06 0.78
N THR A 76 -9.66 18.18 -0.12
CA THR A 76 -10.32 17.03 -0.75
C THR A 76 -9.34 16.23 -1.60
N THR A 77 -8.56 16.87 -2.48
CA THR A 77 -7.57 16.20 -3.33
C THR A 77 -6.49 15.49 -2.52
N SER A 78 -5.98 16.11 -1.45
CA SER A 78 -5.01 15.46 -0.55
C SER A 78 -5.62 14.22 0.12
N ARG A 79 -6.86 14.31 0.61
CA ARG A 79 -7.56 13.16 1.21
C ARG A 79 -7.80 12.04 0.20
N GLU A 80 -8.31 12.35 -0.98
CA GLU A 80 -8.52 11.37 -2.06
C GLU A 80 -7.20 10.71 -2.50
N THR A 81 -6.11 11.47 -2.52
CA THR A 81 -4.76 10.97 -2.84
C THR A 81 -4.27 9.99 -1.77
N ILE A 82 -4.45 10.29 -0.49
CA ILE A 82 -4.12 9.40 0.63
C ILE A 82 -4.97 8.12 0.57
N GLU A 83 -6.29 8.25 0.50
CA GLU A 83 -7.23 7.11 0.40
C GLU A 83 -6.98 6.26 -0.87
N GLN A 84 -6.43 6.83 -1.94
CA GLN A 84 -6.01 6.09 -3.13
C GLN A 84 -4.63 5.42 -2.96
N ALA A 85 -3.70 6.06 -2.26
CA ALA A 85 -2.39 5.49 -1.95
C ALA A 85 -2.51 4.28 -1.00
N GLU A 86 -3.33 4.40 0.05
CA GLU A 86 -3.64 3.32 1.01
C GLU A 86 -4.23 2.10 0.28
N ARG A 87 -5.28 2.28 -0.52
CA ARG A 87 -5.88 1.18 -1.31
C ARG A 87 -4.92 0.56 -2.33
N ARG A 88 -3.99 1.33 -2.89
CA ARG A 88 -2.93 0.79 -3.78
C ARG A 88 -1.89 0.00 -3.00
N ALA A 89 -1.54 0.43 -1.79
CA ALA A 89 -0.59 -0.27 -0.93
C ALA A 89 -1.19 -1.60 -0.44
N GLU A 90 -2.44 -1.59 0.01
CA GLU A 90 -3.20 -2.80 0.38
C GLU A 90 -3.27 -3.80 -0.79
N ALA A 91 -3.73 -3.35 -1.97
CA ALA A 91 -3.78 -4.22 -3.16
C ALA A 91 -2.39 -4.74 -3.60
N MET A 92 -1.32 -3.98 -3.37
CA MET A 92 0.05 -4.42 -3.67
C MET A 92 0.55 -5.46 -2.66
N LEU A 93 0.18 -5.34 -1.38
CA LEU A 93 0.46 -6.34 -0.35
C LEU A 93 -0.29 -7.63 -0.64
N ASP A 94 -1.59 -7.56 -0.93
CA ASP A 94 -2.42 -8.71 -1.31
C ASP A 94 -1.84 -9.44 -2.54
N GLU A 95 -1.44 -8.69 -3.58
CA GLU A 95 -0.84 -9.26 -4.79
C GLU A 95 0.53 -9.91 -4.49
N ALA A 96 1.34 -9.30 -3.62
CA ALA A 96 2.63 -9.84 -3.21
C ALA A 96 2.48 -11.11 -2.36
N GLU A 97 1.54 -11.15 -1.42
CA GLU A 97 1.23 -12.32 -0.59
C GLU A 97 0.69 -13.46 -1.45
N ALA A 98 -0.27 -13.20 -2.34
CA ALA A 98 -0.80 -14.21 -3.27
C ALA A 98 0.29 -14.79 -4.18
N LYS A 99 1.21 -13.95 -4.69
CA LYS A 99 2.38 -14.40 -5.46
C LYS A 99 3.35 -15.25 -4.63
N ALA A 100 3.63 -14.85 -3.39
CA ALA A 100 4.49 -15.61 -2.47
C ALA A 100 3.88 -16.99 -2.13
N MET A 101 2.55 -17.05 -1.92
CA MET A 101 1.83 -18.31 -1.70
C MET A 101 1.85 -19.22 -2.93
N SER A 102 1.66 -18.67 -4.15
CA SER A 102 1.78 -19.46 -5.39
C SER A 102 3.19 -20.03 -5.53
N LEU A 103 4.21 -19.18 -5.40
CA LEU A 103 5.61 -19.56 -5.57
C LEU A 103 6.07 -20.61 -4.55
N THR A 104 5.65 -20.49 -3.29
CA THR A 104 5.95 -21.50 -2.27
C THR A 104 5.23 -22.82 -2.57
N SER A 105 3.96 -22.80 -2.95
CA SER A 105 3.21 -24.00 -3.37
C SER A 105 3.87 -24.71 -4.57
N GLU A 106 4.24 -23.97 -5.61
CA GLU A 106 4.94 -24.47 -6.79
C GLU A 106 6.30 -25.09 -6.41
N ALA A 107 7.09 -24.42 -5.57
CA ALA A 107 8.36 -24.93 -5.08
C ALA A 107 8.20 -26.21 -4.23
N GLU A 108 7.12 -26.31 -3.43
CA GLU A 108 6.82 -27.51 -2.65
C GLU A 108 6.35 -28.68 -3.52
N GLU A 109 5.58 -28.43 -4.58
CA GLU A 109 5.23 -29.44 -5.58
C GLU A 109 6.46 -29.95 -6.33
N GLU A 110 7.34 -29.05 -6.77
CA GLU A 110 8.60 -29.39 -7.42
C GLU A 110 9.51 -30.21 -6.50
N ARG A 111 9.70 -29.76 -5.25
CA ARG A 111 10.42 -30.52 -4.21
C ARG A 111 9.84 -31.91 -4.01
N ARG A 112 8.50 -32.04 -3.97
CA ARG A 112 7.80 -33.34 -3.87
C ARG A 112 7.99 -34.19 -5.12
N ARG A 113 8.08 -33.61 -6.33
CA ARG A 113 8.39 -34.32 -7.58
C ARG A 113 9.80 -34.87 -7.57
N ILE A 114 10.80 -34.02 -7.33
CA ILE A 114 12.22 -34.39 -7.29
C ILE A 114 12.48 -35.48 -6.23
N ARG A 115 11.86 -35.38 -5.04
CA ARG A 115 11.97 -36.43 -4.00
C ARG A 115 11.41 -37.79 -4.47
N ARG A 116 10.25 -37.81 -5.13
CA ARG A 116 9.65 -39.04 -5.69
C ARG A 116 10.52 -39.64 -6.80
N GLU A 117 11.03 -38.82 -7.71
CA GLU A 117 11.93 -39.27 -8.77
C GLU A 117 13.23 -39.85 -8.20
N THR A 118 13.83 -39.17 -7.23
CA THR A 118 15.04 -39.63 -6.53
C THR A 118 14.83 -40.97 -5.84
N ALA A 119 13.70 -41.16 -5.15
CA ALA A 119 13.33 -42.45 -4.55
C ALA A 119 13.18 -43.55 -5.63
N GLY A 120 12.52 -43.24 -6.75
CA GLY A 120 12.39 -44.17 -7.89
C GLY A 120 13.72 -44.52 -8.58
N PHE A 121 14.68 -43.59 -8.64
CA PHE A 121 16.04 -43.89 -9.10
C PHE A 121 16.79 -44.83 -8.13
N ARG A 122 16.70 -44.59 -6.82
CA ARG A 122 17.30 -45.48 -5.79
C ARG A 122 16.69 -46.88 -5.82
N GLY A 123 15.36 -46.99 -5.94
CA GLY A 123 14.67 -48.28 -6.05
C GLY A 123 15.14 -49.08 -7.28
N ARG A 124 15.21 -48.45 -8.45
CA ARG A 124 15.77 -49.08 -9.68
C ARG A 124 17.24 -49.49 -9.52
N GLN A 125 18.06 -48.68 -8.84
CA GLN A 125 19.45 -49.04 -8.54
C GLN A 125 19.53 -50.29 -7.65
N GLN A 126 18.72 -50.37 -6.59
CA GLN A 126 18.64 -51.54 -5.73
C GLN A 126 18.16 -52.78 -6.48
N GLU A 127 17.14 -52.65 -7.34
CA GLU A 127 16.61 -53.73 -8.18
C GLU A 127 17.69 -54.28 -9.14
N ILE A 128 18.45 -53.40 -9.81
CA ILE A 128 19.55 -53.80 -10.70
C ILE A 128 20.64 -54.52 -9.91
N VAL A 129 21.05 -53.99 -8.75
CA VAL A 129 22.05 -54.62 -7.87
C VAL A 129 21.57 -55.99 -7.37
N ALA A 130 20.30 -56.13 -7.00
CA ALA A 130 19.72 -57.39 -6.56
C ALA A 130 19.70 -58.44 -7.69
N LYS A 131 19.24 -58.06 -8.90
CA LYS A 131 19.25 -58.94 -10.09
C LYS A 131 20.66 -59.38 -10.47
N MET A 132 21.63 -58.45 -10.44
CA MET A 132 23.02 -58.74 -10.78
C MET A 132 23.70 -59.64 -9.72
N ARG A 133 23.38 -59.46 -8.43
CA ARG A 133 23.80 -60.38 -7.36
C ARG A 133 23.20 -61.77 -7.55
N ALA A 134 21.90 -61.88 -7.82
CA ALA A 134 21.23 -63.16 -8.04
C ALA A 134 21.84 -63.92 -9.23
N PHE A 135 22.06 -63.22 -10.36
CA PHE A 135 22.72 -63.78 -11.54
C PHE A 135 24.13 -64.31 -11.25
N LEU A 136 24.96 -63.52 -10.53
CA LEU A 136 26.31 -63.96 -10.15
C LEU A 136 26.31 -65.14 -9.18
N VAL A 137 25.33 -65.20 -8.26
CA VAL A 137 25.16 -66.35 -7.35
C VAL A 137 24.79 -67.62 -8.13
N SER A 138 23.84 -67.55 -9.07
CA SER A 138 23.48 -68.71 -9.91
C SER A 138 24.63 -69.18 -10.80
N GLU A 139 25.45 -68.26 -11.34
CA GLU A 139 26.60 -68.63 -12.17
C GLU A 139 27.71 -69.30 -11.34
N LEU A 140 27.96 -68.79 -10.11
CA LEU A 140 28.89 -69.43 -9.17
C LEU A 140 28.40 -70.79 -8.69
N GLU A 141 27.08 -70.96 -8.53
CA GLU A 141 26.48 -72.26 -8.19
C GLU A 141 26.69 -73.28 -9.32
N ILE A 142 26.47 -72.89 -10.59
CA ILE A 142 26.77 -73.74 -11.75
C ILE A 142 28.26 -74.13 -11.77
N LEU A 143 29.17 -73.17 -11.59
CA LEU A 143 30.62 -73.44 -11.55
C LEU A 143 31.01 -74.37 -10.39
N GLY A 144 30.36 -74.23 -9.23
CA GLY A 144 30.55 -75.12 -8.08
C GLY A 144 30.19 -76.59 -8.38
N HIS A 145 29.18 -76.82 -9.23
CA HIS A 145 28.84 -78.18 -9.70
C HIS A 145 29.91 -78.75 -10.65
N PHE A 146 30.60 -77.92 -11.45
CA PHE A 146 31.71 -78.36 -12.30
C PHE A 146 32.98 -78.69 -11.49
N ASP A 147 33.37 -77.84 -10.53
CA ASP A 147 34.55 -78.09 -9.67
C ASP A 147 34.37 -79.28 -8.72
N ALA A 148 33.11 -79.65 -8.39
CA ALA A 148 32.79 -80.83 -7.59
C ALA A 148 33.03 -82.18 -8.32
N GLY A 149 33.33 -82.16 -9.63
CA GLY A 149 33.69 -83.36 -10.39
C GLY A 149 32.50 -84.29 -10.72
N ASP A 150 31.29 -83.73 -10.87
CA ASP A 150 30.09 -84.51 -11.20
C ASP A 150 29.67 -84.29 -12.67
N ASP A 151 30.20 -85.14 -13.56
CA ASP A 151 30.03 -85.10 -15.02
C ASP A 151 28.57 -85.36 -15.51
N THR A 152 27.56 -85.30 -14.64
CA THR A 152 26.17 -85.72 -14.95
C THR A 152 25.05 -84.75 -14.56
N ALA A 153 25.25 -83.43 -14.74
CA ALA A 153 24.27 -82.39 -14.41
C ALA A 153 23.37 -81.79 -15.55
N PRO A 154 23.75 -81.71 -16.85
CA PRO A 154 23.01 -80.86 -17.81
C PRO A 154 21.59 -81.30 -18.25
N LEU A 155 21.11 -82.50 -17.89
CA LEU A 155 19.95 -83.14 -18.53
C LEU A 155 18.85 -83.62 -17.58
N ARG A 156 18.54 -82.86 -16.51
CA ARG A 156 17.49 -83.25 -15.54
C ARG A 156 16.45 -82.19 -15.14
N LEU A 157 16.45 -81.01 -15.76
CA LEU A 157 15.41 -79.98 -15.54
C LEU A 157 14.37 -79.85 -16.68
N MET A 158 14.43 -80.70 -17.70
CA MET A 158 13.41 -80.80 -18.76
C MET A 158 12.77 -82.19 -18.72
N HIS A 159 11.44 -82.24 -18.54
CA HIS A 159 10.55 -83.37 -18.17
C HIS A 159 10.29 -83.49 -16.65
N SER A 160 9.05 -83.51 -16.14
CA SER A 160 7.72 -83.42 -16.78
C SER A 160 6.69 -82.89 -15.76
N PRO A 161 5.52 -82.33 -16.17
CA PRO A 161 4.53 -81.76 -15.24
C PRO A 161 3.47 -82.77 -14.80
N GLU A 162 2.92 -82.60 -13.59
CA GLU A 162 1.58 -83.04 -13.12
C GLU A 162 1.35 -82.37 -11.74
N GLU A 163 0.48 -81.37 -11.65
CA GLU A 163 -0.96 -81.49 -11.30
C GLU A 163 -1.26 -81.90 -9.85
N THR A 164 -1.46 -80.88 -8.99
CA THR A 164 -2.49 -80.93 -7.94
C THR A 164 -3.30 -79.63 -7.87
N ARG A 165 -4.42 -79.61 -8.62
CA ARG A 165 -5.74 -79.19 -8.10
C ARG A 165 -6.01 -79.89 -6.75
N ASN A 166 -6.86 -79.51 -5.80
CA ASN A 166 -7.72 -78.36 -5.44
C ASN A 166 -8.02 -78.54 -3.92
N GLU A 167 -8.69 -77.69 -3.14
CA GLU A 167 -9.43 -76.41 -3.29
C GLU A 167 -8.92 -75.44 -2.17
N GLY A 168 -9.45 -74.27 -1.79
CA GLY A 168 -10.72 -73.58 -2.06
C GLY A 168 -11.56 -73.39 -0.79
N GLU A 169 -11.37 -72.31 -0.03
CA GLU A 169 -12.39 -71.78 0.90
C GLU A 169 -12.26 -70.25 1.04
N GLU A 170 -13.16 -69.52 0.38
CA GLU A 170 -13.33 -68.08 0.54
C GLU A 170 -14.12 -67.80 1.83
N ARG A 171 -13.61 -66.92 2.71
CA ARG A 171 -14.46 -66.12 3.60
C ARG A 171 -13.96 -64.68 3.69
N ASP A 172 -14.67 -63.83 2.95
CA ASP A 172 -14.78 -62.41 3.22
C ASP A 172 -15.31 -62.17 4.64
N THR A 173 -14.53 -61.45 5.45
CA THR A 173 -15.07 -60.49 6.43
C THR A 173 -14.10 -59.32 6.54
N GLY A 174 -14.37 -58.23 5.83
CA GLY A 174 -13.70 -56.96 6.10
C GLY A 174 -14.12 -56.36 7.46
N ARG A 175 -13.15 -55.89 8.24
CA ARG A 175 -13.28 -54.71 9.12
C ARG A 175 -11.92 -54.12 9.45
N GLU A 176 -11.79 -52.81 9.30
CA GLU A 176 -10.66 -52.01 9.76
C GLU A 176 -10.63 -51.98 11.30
N GLU A 177 -9.45 -52.00 11.92
CA GLU A 177 -9.11 -51.05 13.00
C GLU A 177 -7.61 -51.13 13.34
N GLN A 178 -7.09 -49.95 13.67
CA GLN A 178 -5.70 -49.57 13.89
C GLN A 178 -4.90 -50.49 14.83
N SER A 179 -3.64 -50.73 14.46
CA SER A 179 -2.56 -50.98 15.42
C SER A 179 -1.66 -49.76 15.49
N ASP A 180 -1.62 -49.09 16.65
CA ASP A 180 -0.56 -48.15 16.98
C ASP A 180 0.78 -48.88 16.96
N GLU A 181 1.75 -48.36 16.19
CA GLU A 181 3.15 -48.76 16.32
C GLU A 181 3.98 -47.49 16.45
N SER A 182 4.44 -47.25 17.68
CA SER A 182 5.18 -46.06 18.08
C SER A 182 6.65 -46.22 17.70
N ASP A 183 7.02 -45.76 16.51
CA ASP A 183 8.42 -45.70 16.11
C ASP A 183 9.16 -44.54 16.81
N GLU A 184 10.33 -44.87 17.34
CA GLU A 184 11.13 -44.00 18.21
C GLU A 184 11.66 -42.75 17.49
N GLU A 185 11.61 -41.61 18.19
CA GLU A 185 12.10 -40.31 17.74
C GLU A 185 13.64 -40.29 17.67
N ASN A 186 14.20 -40.83 16.59
CA ASN A 186 15.64 -40.78 16.33
C ASN A 186 16.05 -39.40 15.78
N THR A 187 16.35 -38.47 16.68
CA THR A 187 16.84 -37.12 16.39
C THR A 187 18.24 -37.14 15.76
N VAL A 188 18.28 -37.14 14.42
CA VAL A 188 19.50 -36.83 13.67
C VAL A 188 19.65 -35.31 13.61
N GLU A 189 20.59 -34.76 14.39
CA GLU A 189 20.97 -33.35 14.30
C GLU A 189 21.56 -33.02 12.91
N GLU A 190 20.87 -32.19 12.12
CA GLU A 190 21.49 -31.56 10.94
C GLU A 190 22.42 -30.42 11.38
N PRO A 191 23.64 -30.30 10.80
CA PRO A 191 24.57 -29.24 11.18
C PRO A 191 24.09 -27.88 10.68
N ALA A 192 23.94 -26.94 11.61
CA ALA A 192 23.56 -25.56 11.32
C ALA A 192 24.59 -24.86 10.41
N TRP A 193 24.27 -24.69 9.13
CA TRP A 193 25.01 -23.78 8.27
C TRP A 193 24.74 -22.35 8.73
N HIS A 194 25.75 -21.69 9.30
CA HIS A 194 25.69 -20.25 9.52
C HIS A 194 25.90 -19.54 8.17
N VAL A 195 24.83 -18.99 7.59
CA VAL A 195 25.00 -17.86 6.66
C VAL A 195 25.36 -16.65 7.51
N ASN A 196 26.65 -16.35 7.50
CA ASN A 196 27.23 -15.15 8.07
C ASN A 196 26.70 -13.92 7.33
N ASP A 197 25.87 -13.14 8.02
CA ASP A 197 26.03 -11.69 8.18
C ASP A 197 26.25 -10.88 6.88
N MET A 198 25.18 -10.24 6.37
CA MET A 198 25.34 -9.12 5.43
C MET A 198 24.20 -8.09 5.36
N TYR A 199 22.98 -8.41 5.83
CA TYR A 199 21.88 -7.43 5.93
C TYR A 199 21.01 -7.68 7.18
N ALA A 200 21.41 -7.09 8.30
CA ALA A 200 20.61 -6.98 9.51
C ALA A 200 20.73 -5.56 10.07
N GLU A 201 20.34 -4.56 9.26
CA GLU A 201 20.04 -3.23 9.80
C GLU A 201 18.74 -3.35 10.60
N ASP A 202 18.83 -3.16 11.91
CA ASP A 202 17.67 -3.24 12.82
C ASP A 202 16.70 -2.11 12.49
N PRO A 203 15.45 -2.40 12.05
CA PRO A 203 14.47 -1.37 11.69
C PRO A 203 14.09 -0.46 12.87
N SER A 204 14.41 -0.87 14.11
CA SER A 204 14.27 -0.02 15.31
C SER A 204 15.13 1.24 15.25
N ASP A 205 16.29 1.19 14.57
CA ASP A 205 17.24 2.29 14.53
C ASP A 205 16.79 3.40 13.56
N GLU A 206 16.18 3.06 12.42
CA GLU A 206 15.52 4.05 11.55
C GLU A 206 14.30 4.71 12.22
N ILE A 207 13.46 3.94 12.91
CA ILE A 207 12.32 4.50 13.67
C ILE A 207 12.80 5.47 14.75
N THR A 208 13.89 5.13 15.44
CA THR A 208 14.52 6.01 16.44
C THR A 208 15.09 7.28 15.81
N LYS A 209 15.67 7.17 14.61
CA LYS A 209 16.23 8.29 13.85
C LYS A 209 15.16 9.24 13.32
N ILE A 210 14.04 8.72 12.82
CA ILE A 210 12.87 9.51 12.40
C ILE A 210 12.24 10.24 13.59
N ARG A 211 12.09 9.55 14.73
CA ARG A 211 11.54 10.15 15.96
C ARG A 211 12.40 11.32 16.47
N ARG A 212 13.73 11.15 16.42
CA ARG A 212 14.69 12.21 16.79
C ARG A 212 14.70 13.41 15.83
N ILE A 213 14.27 13.23 14.58
CA ILE A 213 14.10 14.33 13.62
C ILE A 213 12.77 15.06 13.90
N LEU A 214 11.70 14.34 14.24
CA LEU A 214 10.42 14.95 14.64
C LEU A 214 10.55 15.75 15.93
N ASP A 215 11.14 15.18 16.99
CA ASP A 215 11.35 15.88 18.27
C ASP A 215 12.18 17.17 18.07
N ALA A 216 13.17 17.15 17.15
CA ALA A 216 13.99 18.32 16.84
C ALA A 216 13.31 19.37 15.94
N MET A 217 12.16 19.05 15.34
CA MET A 217 11.36 20.02 14.57
C MET A 217 10.32 20.73 15.45
N ASP A 218 9.78 20.05 16.47
CA ASP A 218 8.90 20.69 17.46
C ASP A 218 9.67 21.69 18.34
N ASP A 219 10.93 21.39 18.71
CA ASP A 219 11.80 22.30 19.48
C ASP A 219 12.13 23.62 18.72
N GLU A 220 12.18 23.62 17.38
CA GLU A 220 12.44 24.85 16.58
C GLU A 220 11.22 25.78 16.45
N GLU A 221 9.99 25.30 16.72
CA GLU A 221 8.79 26.17 16.73
C GLU A 221 8.59 26.91 18.07
N GLU A 222 9.06 26.37 19.21
CA GLU A 222 8.97 27.05 20.51
C GLU A 222 10.00 28.18 20.71
N GLU A 223 11.17 28.14 20.04
CA GLU A 223 12.21 29.18 20.20
C GLU A 223 11.96 30.45 19.35
N ASN A 224 10.86 30.51 18.59
CA ASN A 224 10.58 31.57 17.60
C ASN A 224 9.20 32.25 17.75
N SER A 225 8.55 32.12 18.91
CA SER A 225 7.30 32.81 19.31
C SER A 225 7.48 33.78 20.47
#